data_AF-A0A2M6YZ97-F1
#
_entry.id   AF-A0A2M6YZ97-F1
#
_cell.length_a   1.000
_cell.length_b   1.000
_cell.length_c   1.000
_cell.angle_alpha   90.00
_cell.angle_beta   90.00
_cell.angle_gamma   90.00
#
_symmetry.space_group_name_H-M   'P 1'
#
loop_
_entity.id
_entity.type
_entity.pdbx_description
1 polymer ?
#
loop_
_entity_poly.entity_id
_entity_poly.type
_entity_poly.pdbx_seq_one_letter_code
_entity_poly.pdbx_strand_id
1 'polypeptide(L)' 'MSRLLRIAHSPDPDDAFMFYGLSQGEVTIENFTVQHILEDIETLNQRALKAEFEITAISAHLYPFVANHYWIMRTGS' A
#
# COMPACT_ATOMS: atom_id res chain seq x y z
N MET A 1 5.89 21.84 2.32
CA MET A 1 6.65 20.64 2.76
C MET A 1 5.88 19.43 2.27
N SER A 2 6.54 18.46 1.65
CA SER A 2 5.88 17.22 1.21
C SER A 2 5.57 16.33 2.41
N ARG A 3 4.42 15.65 2.38
CA ARG A 3 4.03 14.66 3.39
C ARG A 3 4.48 13.26 2.94
N LEU A 4 4.96 12.44 3.88
CA LEU A 4 5.31 11.06 3.58
C LEU A 4 4.04 10.22 3.33
N LEU A 5 4.04 9.43 2.26
CA LEU A 5 3.01 8.45 1.95
C LEU A 5 3.66 7.07 1.85
N ARG A 6 3.38 6.18 2.81
CA ARG A 6 3.91 4.82 2.81
C ARG A 6 2.95 3.90 2.07
N ILE A 7 3.45 3.26 1.02
CA ILE A 7 2.74 2.27 0.23
C ILE A 7 3.36 0.91 0.53
N ALA A 8 2.65 0.10 1.33
CA ALA A 8 3.08 -1.23 1.70
C ALA A 8 2.47 -2.27 0.77
N HIS A 9 3.31 -3.09 0.13
CA HIS A 9 2.87 -4.11 -0.83
C HIS A 9 3.85 -5.29 -0.82
N SER A 10 3.47 -6.39 -1.44
CA SER A 10 4.35 -7.56 -1.50
C SER A 10 5.49 -7.34 -2.50
N PRO A 11 6.59 -8.09 -2.37
CA PRO A 11 7.65 -8.12 -3.38
C PRO A 11 7.29 -8.98 -4.60
N ASP A 12 6.01 -9.32 -4.81
CA ASP A 12 5.58 -10.17 -5.91
C ASP A 12 5.60 -9.42 -7.25
N PRO A 13 5.78 -10.14 -8.38
CA PRO A 13 5.94 -9.50 -9.69
C PRO A 13 4.76 -8.65 -10.14
N ASP A 14 3.54 -9.02 -9.75
CA ASP A 14 2.31 -8.28 -10.05
C ASP A 14 2.24 -6.96 -9.27
N ASP A 15 2.60 -6.97 -7.98
CA ASP A 15 2.73 -5.75 -7.17
C ASP A 15 3.84 -4.84 -7.70
N ALA A 16 4.99 -5.41 -8.05
CA ALA A 16 6.09 -4.68 -8.68
C ALA A 16 5.65 -4.01 -10.00
N PHE A 17 4.84 -4.70 -10.80
CA PHE A 17 4.28 -4.15 -12.03
C PHE A 17 3.31 -3.00 -11.75
N MET A 18 2.38 -3.15 -10.80
CA MET A 18 1.40 -2.12 -10.44
C MET A 18 2.06 -0.83 -9.95
N PHE A 19 3.13 -0.95 -9.15
CA PHE A 19 3.79 0.19 -8.53
C PHE A 19 5.03 0.72 -9.28
N TYR A 20 5.38 0.12 -10.43
CA TYR A 20 6.60 0.45 -11.18
C TYR A 20 6.76 1.95 -11.45
N GLY A 21 5.73 2.62 -11.98
CA GLY A 21 5.80 4.04 -12.32
C GLY A 21 6.06 4.94 -11.12
N LEU A 22 5.49 4.62 -9.96
CA LEU A 22 5.74 5.33 -8.70
C LEU A 22 7.16 5.05 -8.19
N SER A 23 7.63 3.81 -8.28
CA SER A 23 8.96 3.41 -7.83
C SER A 23 10.10 4.05 -8.63
N GLN A 24 9.88 4.28 -9.92
CA GLN A 24 10.84 4.95 -10.81
C GLN A 24 10.75 6.48 -10.77
N GLY A 25 9.73 7.04 -10.10
CA GLY A 25 9.48 8.48 -10.09
C GLY A 25 8.90 9.04 -11.40
N GLU A 26 8.54 8.17 -12.36
CA GLU A 26 7.86 8.53 -13.61
C GLU A 26 6.41 9.00 -13.35
N VAL A 27 5.80 8.49 -12.28
CA VAL A 27 4.54 8.97 -11.72
C VAL A 27 4.82 9.57 -10.35
N THR A 28 4.34 10.79 -10.11
CA THR A 28 4.47 11.47 -8.82
C THR A 28 3.13 11.93 -8.30
N ILE A 29 3.04 12.09 -6.98
CA ILE A 29 1.83 12.60 -6.32
C ILE A 29 2.18 13.97 -5.74
N GLU A 30 1.50 15.00 -6.20
CA GLU A 30 1.75 16.37 -5.73
C GLU A 30 1.62 16.45 -4.21
N ASN A 31 2.56 17.16 -3.57
CA ASN A 31 2.63 17.33 -2.11
C ASN A 31 2.96 16.06 -1.31
N PHE A 32 3.23 14.92 -1.95
CA PHE A 32 3.64 13.68 -1.27
C PHE A 32 5.02 13.19 -1.71
N THR A 33 5.72 12.56 -0.77
CA THR A 33 6.91 11.75 -1.03
C THR A 33 6.53 10.30 -0.79
N VAL A 34 6.65 9.46 -1.82
CA VAL A 34 6.27 8.05 -1.76
C VAL A 34 7.42 7.23 -1.18
N GLN A 35 7.11 6.37 -0.21
CA GLN A 35 8.02 5.35 0.31
C GLN A 35 7.37 3.98 0.15
N HIS A 36 8.05 3.07 -0.56
CA HIS A 36 7.61 1.69 -0.69
C HIS A 36 8.07 0.86 0.51
N ILE A 37 7.18 0.05 1.05
CA ILE A 37 7.47 -0.93 2.10
C ILE A 37 7.17 -2.32 1.53
N LEU A 38 8.19 -3.16 1.39
CA LEU A 38 8.08 -4.48 0.78
C LEU A 38 8.07 -5.56 1.87
N GLU A 39 6.93 -6.20 2.08
CA GLU A 39 6.76 -7.27 3.07
C GLU A 39 5.79 -8.33 2.56
N ASP A 40 5.86 -9.55 3.09
CA ASP A 40 4.92 -10.60 2.70
C ASP A 40 3.48 -10.25 3.13
N ILE A 41 2.50 -10.83 2.41
CA ILE A 41 1.08 -10.49 2.60
C ILE A 41 0.58 -10.76 4.02
N GLU A 42 1.14 -11.75 4.73
CA GLU A 42 0.71 -12.05 6.10
C GLU A 42 1.25 -11.03 7.09
N THR A 43 2.50 -10.59 6.92
CA THR A 43 3.03 -9.47 7.71
C THR A 43 2.21 -8.19 7.47
N LEU A 44 1.86 -7.89 6.20
CA LEU A 44 1.00 -6.74 5.87
C LEU A 44 -0.40 -6.86 6.48
N ASN A 45 -1.00 -8.05 6.45
CA ASN A 45 -2.28 -8.35 7.11
C ASN A 45 -2.22 -7.98 8.61
N GLN A 46 -1.20 -8.47 9.32
CA GLN A 46 -1.04 -8.21 10.76
C GLN A 46 -0.84 -6.72 11.09
N ARG A 47 -0.17 -5.97 10.20
CA ARG A 47 0.06 -4.52 10.38
C ARG A 47 -1.14 -3.67 9.98
N ALA A 48 -1.94 -4.12 9.02
CA ALA A 48 -3.20 -3.48 8.65
C ALA A 48 -4.20 -3.46 9.83
N LEU A 49 -4.22 -4.50 10.67
CA LEU A 49 -5.01 -4.53 11.91
C LEU A 49 -4.68 -3.38 12.88
N LYS A 50 -3.47 -2.80 12.77
CA LYS A 50 -3.01 -1.67 13.58
C LYS A 50 -3.11 -0.32 12.86
N ALA A 51 -3.67 -0.30 11.65
CA ALA A 51 -3.74 0.87 10.78
C ALA A 51 -2.37 1.56 10.57
N GLU A 52 -1.31 0.76 10.41
CA GLU A 52 0.06 1.26 10.49
C GLU A 52 0.48 2.11 9.28
N PHE A 53 -0.10 1.87 8.11
CA PHE A 53 0.27 2.50 6.83
C PHE A 53 -0.86 3.28 6.20
N GLU A 54 -0.53 4.30 5.41
CA GLU A 54 -1.52 5.07 4.65
C GLU A 54 -2.14 4.24 3.51
N ILE A 55 -1.33 3.41 2.85
CA ILE A 55 -1.75 2.46 1.81
C ILE A 55 -1.08 1.11 2.09
N THR A 56 -1.84 0.02 2.10
CA THR A 56 -1.32 -1.34 2.30
C THR A 56 -2.07 -2.34 1.43
N ALA A 57 -1.35 -3.28 0.83
CA ALA A 57 -1.94 -4.51 0.31
C ALA A 57 -2.53 -5.31 1.48
N ILE A 58 -3.61 -6.03 1.21
CA ILE A 58 -4.33 -6.81 2.20
C ILE A 58 -5.03 -7.99 1.53
N SER A 59 -5.10 -9.13 2.22
CA SER A 59 -5.93 -10.24 1.78
C SER A 59 -7.41 -9.87 1.87
N ALA A 60 -8.20 -10.20 0.84
CA ALA A 60 -9.65 -9.91 0.82
C ALA A 60 -10.39 -10.47 2.05
N HIS A 61 -9.93 -11.61 2.59
CA HIS A 61 -10.46 -12.20 3.82
C HIS A 61 -10.31 -11.28 5.05
N LEU A 62 -9.23 -10.50 5.13
CA LEU A 62 -8.94 -9.66 6.29
C LEU A 62 -9.58 -8.28 6.21
N TYR A 63 -9.90 -7.80 5.01
CA TYR A 63 -10.48 -6.46 4.82
C TYR A 63 -11.69 -6.14 5.73
N PRO A 64 -12.68 -7.04 5.94
CA PRO A 64 -13.82 -6.75 6.82
C PRO A 64 -13.42 -6.35 8.25
N PHE A 65 -12.29 -6.83 8.76
CA PHE A 65 -11.80 -6.54 10.11
C PHE A 65 -11.14 -5.16 10.23
N VAL A 66 -10.78 -4.54 9.11
CA VAL A 66 -10.12 -3.23 9.07
C VAL A 66 -10.93 -2.18 8.28
N ALA A 67 -12.14 -2.51 7.87
CA ALA A 67 -13.01 -1.66 7.05
C ALA A 67 -13.46 -0.36 7.75
N ASN A 68 -13.27 -0.27 9.07
CA ASN A 68 -13.46 0.96 9.84
C ASN A 68 -12.27 1.95 9.70
N HIS A 69 -11.12 1.49 9.23
CA HIS A 69 -9.90 2.28 9.06
C HIS A 69 -9.48 2.44 7.60
N TYR A 70 -9.81 1.48 6.74
CA TYR A 70 -9.39 1.46 5.34
C TYR A 70 -10.57 1.36 4.38
N TRP A 71 -10.36 1.90 3.18
CA TRP A 71 -11.23 1.70 2.02
C TRP A 71 -10.43 1.03 0.90
N ILE A 72 -11.08 0.15 0.14
CA ILE A 72 -10.50 -0.43 -1.07
C ILE A 72 -10.41 0.64 -2.16
N MET A 73 -9.24 0.74 -2.78
CA MET A 73 -9.00 1.63 -3.91
C MET A 73 -9.76 1.15 -5.15
N ARG A 74 -10.18 2.05 -6.04
CA ARG A 74 -10.88 1.66 -7.29
C ARG A 74 -9.96 0.99 -8.31
N THR A 75 -8.65 1.10 -8.13
CA THR A 75 -7.60 0.64 -9.03
C THR A 75 -6.52 -0.03 -8.20
N GLY A 76 -6.00 -1.18 -8.67
CA GLY A 76 -5.03 -1.97 -7.91
C GLY A 76 -5.65 -2.83 -6.80
N SER A 77 -6.94 -3.15 -6.91
CA SER A 77 -7.69 -4.06 -6.05
C SER A 77 -7.89 -5.44 -6.68
#